data_AF-A0A969EVD6-F1
#
_entry.id   AF-A0A969EVD6-F1
#
_cell.length_a   1.000
_cell.length_b   1.000
_cell.length_c   1.000
_cell.angle_alpha   90.00
_cell.angle_beta   90.00
_cell.angle_gamma   90.00
#
_symmetry.space_group_name_H-M   'P 1'
#
loop_
_entity.id
_entity.type
_entity.pdbx_description
1 polymer ?
#
loop_
_entity_poly.entity_id
_entity_poly.type
_entity_poly.pdbx_seq_one_letter_code
_entity_poly.pdbx_strand_id
1 'polypeptide(L)'
;MDTGEAVKFGARGNDHIPISTAVKASTAMPGLFPPVEIEGRYYVDGGLRRTLHASTALSSGAELLFCINPIVPFNAKLTPPDKKRYHSLVEGGLPVVLSQTFYAIVHSRMKIGMSKYATQYPNKDVILFEPNSGDAEMFFSNVFSFANR
;
A
#
# COMPACT_ATOMS: atom_id res chain seq x y z
N MET A 1 15.91 -4.91 4.90
CA MET A 1 15.26 -6.17 5.26
C MET A 1 15.66 -6.55 6.68
N ASP A 2 16.94 -6.77 6.93
CA ASP A 2 17.46 -7.32 8.20
C ASP A 2 17.14 -6.48 9.44
N THR A 3 17.07 -5.16 9.30
CA THR A 3 16.76 -4.25 10.42
C THR A 3 15.27 -3.95 10.57
N GLY A 4 14.44 -4.30 9.59
CA GLY A 4 13.06 -3.83 9.51
C GLY A 4 12.92 -2.31 9.35
N GLU A 5 14.02 -1.57 9.14
CA GLU A 5 13.97 -0.11 9.03
C GLU A 5 13.51 0.38 7.65
N ALA A 6 12.84 1.53 7.63
CA ALA A 6 12.37 2.15 6.40
C ALA A 6 13.44 3.11 5.88
N VAL A 7 13.69 3.09 4.58
CA VAL A 7 14.67 3.95 3.93
C VAL A 7 13.96 4.82 2.90
N LYS A 8 14.21 6.13 2.95
CA LYS A 8 13.71 7.10 1.97
C LYS A 8 14.79 7.32 0.91
N PHE A 9 14.66 6.67 -0.24
CA PHE A 9 15.48 6.98 -1.40
C PHE A 9 15.24 8.43 -1.86
N GLY A 10 16.28 9.12 -2.33
CA GLY A 10 16.23 10.55 -2.64
C GLY A 10 16.38 11.49 -1.44
N ALA A 11 16.45 10.97 -0.20
CA ALA A 11 16.93 11.76 0.93
C ALA A 11 18.45 11.80 0.96
N ARG A 12 19.03 12.80 1.64
CA ARG A 12 20.49 12.93 1.82
C ARG A 12 21.13 11.60 2.24
N GLY A 13 22.13 11.16 1.50
CA GLY A 13 22.85 9.89 1.72
C GLY A 13 22.26 8.69 1.00
N ASN A 14 21.10 8.86 0.35
CA ASN A 14 20.48 7.88 -0.56
C ASN A 14 20.02 8.55 -1.87
N ASP A 15 20.49 9.77 -2.13
CA ASP A 15 20.14 10.64 -3.25
C ASP A 15 20.96 10.34 -4.52
N HIS A 16 22.06 9.62 -4.38
CA HIS A 16 22.86 9.09 -5.49
C HIS A 16 22.29 7.82 -6.13
N ILE A 17 21.35 7.15 -5.46
CA ILE A 17 20.77 5.89 -5.93
C ILE A 17 19.87 6.17 -7.14
N PRO A 18 20.10 5.50 -8.30
CA PRO A 18 19.28 5.71 -9.48
C PRO A 18 17.79 5.46 -9.21
N ILE A 19 16.92 6.30 -9.80
CA ILE A 19 15.46 6.20 -9.61
C ILE A 19 14.95 4.80 -9.98
N SER A 20 15.44 4.21 -11.07
CA SER A 20 15.06 2.86 -11.49
C SER A 20 15.36 1.80 -10.43
N THR A 21 16.53 1.89 -9.79
CA THR A 21 16.94 0.99 -8.70
C THR A 21 16.10 1.22 -7.44
N ALA A 22 15.86 2.48 -7.07
CA ALA A 22 15.02 2.84 -5.93
C ALA A 22 13.59 2.32 -6.10
N VAL A 23 13.00 2.49 -7.28
CA VAL A 23 11.66 1.97 -7.61
C VAL A 23 11.65 0.45 -7.54
N LYS A 24 12.64 -0.23 -8.16
CA LYS A 24 12.77 -1.69 -8.11
C LYS A 24 12.78 -2.20 -6.66
N ALA A 25 13.56 -1.58 -5.78
CA ALA A 25 13.60 -1.93 -4.36
C ALA A 25 12.28 -1.63 -3.64
N SER A 26 11.65 -0.50 -3.92
CA SER A 26 10.39 -0.09 -3.29
C SER A 26 9.20 -0.96 -3.67
N THR A 27 9.27 -1.69 -4.78
CA THR A 27 8.20 -2.58 -5.28
C THR A 27 8.55 -4.08 -5.14
N ALA A 28 9.64 -4.42 -4.45
CA ALA A 28 10.11 -5.79 -4.28
C ALA A 28 9.29 -6.53 -3.21
N MET A 29 8.02 -6.83 -3.51
CA MET A 29 7.10 -7.50 -2.59
C MET A 29 7.49 -8.97 -2.39
N PRO A 30 7.77 -9.41 -1.15
CA PRO A 30 8.07 -10.81 -0.85
C PRO A 30 6.96 -11.75 -1.31
N GLY A 31 7.36 -12.88 -1.90
CA GLY A 31 6.45 -13.84 -2.53
C GLY A 31 6.20 -13.58 -4.02
N LEU A 32 6.41 -12.34 -4.49
CA LEU A 32 6.31 -11.98 -5.91
C LEU A 32 7.68 -11.68 -6.52
N PHE A 33 8.54 -10.97 -5.80
CA PHE A 33 9.86 -10.56 -6.27
C PHE A 33 10.95 -10.83 -5.22
N PRO A 34 12.19 -11.12 -5.65
CA PRO A 34 13.31 -11.27 -4.73
C PRO A 34 13.69 -9.91 -4.11
N PRO A 35 14.29 -9.90 -2.89
CA PRO A 35 14.88 -8.70 -2.32
C PRO A 35 15.92 -8.07 -3.27
N VAL A 36 16.02 -6.74 -3.25
CA VAL A 36 16.95 -5.99 -4.09
C VAL A 36 18.16 -5.59 -3.26
N GLU A 37 19.34 -5.97 -3.71
CA GLU A 37 20.60 -5.53 -3.10
C GLU A 37 21.01 -4.15 -3.61
N ILE A 38 21.31 -3.24 -2.69
CA ILE A 38 21.91 -1.94 -2.96
C ILE A 38 23.02 -1.72 -1.93
N GLU A 39 24.26 -1.57 -2.39
CA GLU A 39 25.42 -1.26 -1.54
C GLU A 39 25.58 -2.22 -0.34
N GLY A 40 25.42 -3.53 -0.59
CA GLY A 40 25.57 -4.58 0.43
C GLY A 40 24.40 -4.73 1.39
N ARG A 41 23.27 -4.07 1.13
CA ARG A 41 22.05 -4.16 1.95
C ARG A 41 20.87 -4.65 1.12
N TYR A 42 20.03 -5.50 1.69
CA TYR A 42 18.83 -6.02 1.03
C TYR A 42 17.58 -5.21 1.37
N TYR A 43 16.83 -4.83 0.34
CA TYR A 43 15.61 -4.04 0.40
C TYR A 43 14.42 -4.84 -0.13
N VAL A 44 13.25 -4.57 0.47
CA VAL A 44 11.96 -5.15 0.11
C VAL A 44 10.92 -4.03 0.06
N ASP A 45 9.74 -4.33 -0.45
CA ASP A 45 8.63 -3.38 -0.59
C ASP A 45 8.34 -2.57 0.70
N GLY A 46 8.22 -1.25 0.54
CA GLY A 46 8.02 -0.31 1.66
C GLY A 46 6.64 -0.42 2.33
N GLY A 47 5.63 -0.87 1.57
CA GLY A 47 4.26 -1.09 2.01
C GLY A 47 4.13 -2.12 3.14
N LEU A 48 5.14 -2.96 3.31
CA LEU A 48 5.22 -3.91 4.43
C LEU A 48 5.27 -3.23 5.79
N ARG A 49 5.96 -2.08 5.90
CA ARG A 49 6.08 -1.32 7.16
C ARG A 49 5.06 -0.19 7.23
N ARG A 50 4.87 0.56 6.15
CA ARG A 50 3.90 1.65 6.07
C ARG A 50 3.22 1.63 4.71
N THR A 51 1.91 1.40 4.72
CA THR A 51 1.06 1.45 3.52
C THR A 51 1.15 2.79 2.80
N LEU A 52 1.26 3.89 3.55
CA LEU A 52 1.26 5.24 3.03
C LEU A 52 2.33 6.07 3.75
N HIS A 53 3.26 6.64 2.98
CA HIS A 53 4.35 7.47 3.49
C HIS A 53 4.00 8.97 3.51
N ALA A 54 2.77 9.33 3.90
CA ALA A 54 2.27 10.71 3.85
C ALA A 54 3.15 11.72 4.62
N SER A 55 3.71 11.31 5.76
CA SER A 55 4.67 12.11 6.53
C SER A 55 5.86 12.60 5.68
N THR A 56 6.27 11.83 4.67
CA THR A 56 7.38 12.20 3.80
C THR A 56 7.06 13.45 2.98
N ALA A 57 5.84 13.57 2.45
CA ALA A 57 5.41 14.74 1.69
C ALA A 57 5.14 15.94 2.61
N LEU A 58 4.44 15.71 3.72
CA LEU A 58 4.11 16.75 4.71
C LEU A 58 5.36 17.38 5.33
N SER A 59 6.34 16.56 5.72
CA SER A 59 7.64 17.06 6.21
C SER A 59 8.49 17.72 5.14
N SER A 60 8.19 17.50 3.85
CA SER A 60 8.84 18.21 2.74
C SER A 60 8.12 19.53 2.40
N GLY A 61 7.13 19.93 3.20
CA GLY A 61 6.46 21.23 3.12
C GLY A 61 5.07 21.20 2.47
N ALA A 62 4.61 20.06 1.93
CA ALA A 62 3.29 19.97 1.32
C ALA A 62 2.20 20.47 2.30
N GLU A 63 1.33 21.36 1.82
CA GLU A 63 0.19 21.94 2.57
C GLU A 63 -1.10 21.16 2.38
N LEU A 64 -1.29 20.65 1.16
CA LEU A 64 -2.39 19.78 0.77
C LEU A 64 -1.81 18.47 0.23
N LEU A 65 -2.26 17.35 0.76
CA LEU A 65 -1.84 16.02 0.36
C LEU A 65 -3.03 15.15 -0.01
N PHE A 66 -3.10 14.74 -1.28
CA PHE A 66 -4.03 13.72 -1.75
C PHE A 66 -3.42 12.33 -1.60
N CYS A 67 -4.10 11.46 -0.87
CA CYS A 67 -3.69 10.09 -0.61
C CYS A 67 -4.65 9.15 -1.34
N ILE A 68 -4.12 8.23 -2.13
CA ILE A 68 -4.91 7.26 -2.89
C ILE A 68 -4.61 5.88 -2.32
N ASN A 69 -5.62 5.21 -1.75
CA ASN A 69 -5.49 3.85 -1.26
C ASN A 69 -6.45 2.91 -1.99
N PRO A 70 -5.98 2.10 -2.95
CA PRO A 70 -6.80 1.08 -3.59
C PRO A 70 -6.90 -0.23 -2.76
N ILE A 71 -6.15 -0.35 -1.66
CA ILE A 71 -6.03 -1.57 -0.86
C ILE A 71 -7.04 -1.51 0.29
N VAL A 72 -8.32 -1.73 -0.04
CA VAL A 72 -9.45 -1.69 0.91
C VAL A 72 -10.05 -3.09 1.08
N PRO A 73 -10.24 -3.58 2.31
CA PRO A 73 -10.83 -4.90 2.55
C PRO A 73 -12.24 -4.98 1.97
N PHE A 74 -12.54 -6.09 1.32
CA PHE A 74 -13.83 -6.29 0.68
C PHE A 74 -14.88 -6.77 1.67
N ASN A 75 -16.09 -6.25 1.51
CA ASN A 75 -17.27 -6.64 2.25
C ASN A 75 -18.36 -7.10 1.29
N ALA A 76 -18.41 -8.40 1.06
CA ALA A 76 -19.36 -9.06 0.16
C ALA A 76 -20.85 -8.80 0.51
N LYS A 77 -21.16 -8.39 1.75
CA LYS A 77 -22.53 -8.04 2.16
C LYS A 77 -23.00 -6.71 1.58
N LEU A 78 -22.08 -5.80 1.27
CA LEU A 78 -22.37 -4.46 0.75
C LEU A 78 -22.39 -4.41 -0.79
N THR A 79 -22.01 -5.51 -1.45
CA THR A 79 -21.99 -5.60 -2.91
C THR A 79 -23.39 -5.87 -3.46
N PRO A 80 -23.85 -5.11 -4.48
CA PRO A 80 -25.10 -5.38 -5.18
C PRO A 80 -25.15 -6.83 -5.73
N PRO A 81 -26.30 -7.52 -5.69
CA PRO A 81 -26.39 -8.92 -6.12
C PRO A 81 -25.88 -9.19 -7.55
N ASP A 82 -26.12 -8.26 -8.47
CA ASP A 82 -25.69 -8.31 -9.87
C ASP A 82 -24.16 -8.19 -10.05
N LYS A 83 -23.46 -7.64 -9.04
CA LYS A 83 -21.99 -7.47 -9.04
C LYS A 83 -21.28 -8.48 -8.14
N LYS A 84 -22.00 -9.41 -7.51
CA LYS A 84 -21.37 -10.43 -6.66
C LYS A 84 -20.68 -11.49 -7.51
N ARG A 85 -19.35 -11.56 -7.38
CA ARG A 85 -18.55 -12.65 -7.94
C ARG A 85 -18.62 -13.94 -7.10
N TYR A 86 -18.74 -13.78 -5.78
CA TYR A 86 -18.80 -14.87 -4.80
C TYR A 86 -19.83 -14.53 -3.71
N HIS A 87 -20.48 -15.54 -3.12
CA HIS A 87 -21.32 -15.35 -1.94
C HIS A 87 -20.45 -15.24 -0.68
N SER A 88 -19.35 -15.99 -0.64
CA SER A 88 -18.31 -15.92 0.38
C SER A 88 -16.93 -15.90 -0.29
N LEU A 89 -16.01 -15.10 0.25
CA LEU A 89 -14.65 -15.00 -0.30
C LEU A 89 -13.87 -16.32 -0.29
N VAL A 90 -14.29 -17.30 0.54
CA VAL A 90 -13.69 -18.64 0.55
C VAL A 90 -13.90 -19.37 -0.78
N GLU A 91 -14.97 -19.06 -1.53
CA GLU A 91 -15.26 -19.63 -2.85
C GLU A 91 -14.22 -19.21 -3.89
N GLY A 92 -13.54 -18.09 -3.68
CA GLY A 92 -12.43 -17.62 -4.52
C GLY A 92 -11.10 -18.36 -4.28
N GLY A 93 -11.08 -19.30 -3.32
CA GLY A 93 -9.90 -20.09 -2.98
C GLY A 93 -8.79 -19.31 -2.28
N LEU A 94 -7.64 -19.96 -2.14
CA LEU A 94 -6.50 -19.44 -1.38
C LEU A 94 -6.05 -18.03 -1.82
N PRO A 95 -5.93 -17.69 -3.13
CA PRO A 95 -5.50 -16.35 -3.54
C PRO A 95 -6.42 -15.25 -3.03
N VAL A 96 -7.74 -15.44 -3.14
CA VAL A 96 -8.74 -14.44 -2.72
C VAL A 96 -8.74 -14.27 -1.20
N VAL A 97 -8.62 -15.37 -0.45
CA VAL A 97 -8.53 -15.35 1.02
C VAL A 97 -7.25 -14.65 1.47
N LEU A 98 -6.11 -14.91 0.83
CA LEU A 98 -4.85 -14.24 1.14
C LEU A 98 -4.89 -12.74 0.80
N SER A 99 -5.45 -12.35 -0.35
CA SER A 99 -5.65 -10.94 -0.71
C SER A 99 -6.52 -10.22 0.32
N GLN A 100 -7.65 -10.81 0.71
CA GLN A 100 -8.52 -10.23 1.75
C GLN A 100 -7.77 -10.05 3.08
N THR A 101 -7.01 -11.06 3.49
CA THR A 101 -6.24 -11.03 4.75
C THR A 101 -5.16 -9.96 4.69
N PHE A 102 -4.42 -9.88 3.59
CA PHE A 102 -3.42 -8.84 3.36
C PHE A 102 -4.04 -7.44 3.39
N TYR A 103 -5.16 -7.24 2.68
CA TYR A 103 -5.86 -5.95 2.61
C TYR A 103 -6.36 -5.53 4.00
N ALA A 104 -6.92 -6.45 4.78
CA ALA A 104 -7.37 -6.19 6.15
C ALA A 104 -6.23 -5.71 7.06
N ILE A 105 -5.07 -6.36 7.00
CA ILE A 105 -3.89 -5.99 7.80
C ILE A 105 -3.35 -4.62 7.37
N VAL A 106 -3.16 -4.43 6.06
CA VAL A 106 -2.60 -3.21 5.47
C VAL A 106 -3.49 -2.00 5.74
N HIS A 107 -4.80 -2.14 5.56
CA HIS A 107 -5.79 -1.08 5.77
C HIS A 107 -5.93 -0.67 7.24
N SER A 108 -5.99 -1.65 8.16
CA SER A 108 -6.06 -1.39 9.59
C SER A 108 -4.87 -0.57 10.09
N ARG A 109 -3.65 -0.96 9.69
CA ARG A 109 -2.43 -0.20 10.02
C ARG A 109 -2.45 1.20 9.42
N MET A 110 -2.91 1.35 8.18
CA MET A 110 -3.01 2.66 7.53
C MET A 110 -3.95 3.59 8.31
N LYS A 111 -5.14 3.11 8.70
CA LYS A 111 -6.10 3.90 9.50
C LYS A 111 -5.50 4.40 10.81
N ILE A 112 -4.78 3.53 11.53
CA ILE A 112 -4.07 3.90 12.77
C ILE A 112 -2.93 4.90 12.50
N GLY A 113 -2.22 4.76 11.38
CA GLY A 113 -1.18 5.70 10.98
C GLY A 113 -1.77 7.08 10.66
N MET A 114 -2.88 7.11 9.92
CA MET A 114 -3.52 8.35 9.48
C MET A 114 -4.16 9.15 10.60
N SER A 115 -4.70 8.49 11.64
CA SER A 115 -5.25 9.21 12.80
C SER A 115 -4.21 10.08 13.53
N LYS A 116 -2.92 9.77 13.37
CA LYS A 116 -1.82 10.57 13.93
C LYS A 116 -1.50 11.82 13.13
N TYR A 117 -1.88 11.90 11.85
CA TYR A 117 -1.53 13.05 11.03
C TYR A 117 -2.29 14.31 11.41
N ALA A 118 -3.55 14.19 11.83
CA ALA A 118 -4.34 15.32 12.31
C ALA A 118 -3.69 16.03 13.51
N THR A 119 -2.99 15.29 14.38
CA THR A 119 -2.30 15.87 15.55
C THR A 119 -0.86 16.30 15.26
N GLN A 120 -0.15 15.58 14.39
CA GLN A 120 1.25 15.89 14.05
C GLN A 120 1.41 17.03 13.04
N TYR A 121 0.40 17.23 12.19
CA TYR A 121 0.42 18.23 11.12
C TYR A 121 -0.89 19.04 11.15
N PRO A 122 -1.18 19.78 12.23
CA PRO A 122 -2.49 20.41 12.46
C PRO A 122 -2.87 21.47 11.42
N ASN A 123 -1.89 22.04 10.72
CA ASN A 123 -2.08 23.09 9.71
C ASN A 123 -1.97 22.55 8.28
N LYS A 124 -2.16 21.24 8.08
CA LYS A 124 -1.99 20.57 6.79
C LYS A 124 -3.24 19.77 6.44
N ASP A 125 -3.67 19.86 5.20
CA ASP A 125 -4.84 19.14 4.70
C ASP A 125 -4.42 17.79 4.11
N VAL A 126 -5.02 16.71 4.60
CA VAL A 126 -4.78 15.35 4.11
C VAL A 126 -6.11 14.73 3.69
N ILE A 127 -6.27 14.49 2.39
CA ILE A 127 -7.49 13.93 1.82
C ILE A 127 -7.21 12.51 1.37
N LEU A 128 -7.96 11.54 1.88
CA LEU A 128 -7.85 10.13 1.54
C LEU A 128 -8.97 9.72 0.57
N PHE A 129 -8.59 9.14 -0.55
CA PHE A 129 -9.49 8.48 -1.49
C PHE A 129 -9.36 6.97 -1.38
N GLU A 130 -10.48 6.33 -1.13
CA GLU A 130 -10.62 4.88 -1.04
C GLU A 130 -11.84 4.43 -1.84
N PRO A 131 -11.79 3.28 -2.53
CA PRO A 131 -12.98 2.65 -3.05
C PRO A 131 -13.90 2.22 -1.90
N ASN A 132 -15.19 2.10 -2.21
CA ASN A 132 -16.15 1.56 -1.25
C ASN A 132 -15.80 0.11 -0.92
N SER A 133 -15.98 -0.32 0.34
CA SER A 133 -15.67 -1.70 0.74
C SER A 133 -16.51 -2.77 0.02
N GLY A 134 -17.65 -2.39 -0.58
CA GLY A 134 -18.48 -3.28 -1.41
C GLY A 134 -18.08 -3.32 -2.89
N ASP A 135 -17.03 -2.60 -3.29
CA ASP A 135 -16.57 -2.48 -4.66
C ASP A 135 -15.82 -3.74 -5.11
N ALA A 136 -16.54 -4.64 -5.79
CA ALA A 136 -15.99 -5.90 -6.27
C ALA A 136 -15.01 -5.69 -7.41
N GLU A 137 -15.20 -4.67 -8.24
CA GLU A 137 -14.33 -4.39 -9.37
C GLU A 137 -12.93 -4.01 -8.88
N MET A 138 -12.86 -3.06 -7.95
CA MET A 138 -11.58 -2.64 -7.35
C MET A 138 -10.91 -3.78 -6.58
N PHE A 139 -11.66 -4.57 -5.80
CA PHE A 139 -11.07 -5.67 -5.04
C PHE A 139 -10.53 -6.81 -5.91
N PHE A 140 -11.27 -7.20 -6.97
CA PHE A 140 -10.83 -8.27 -7.88
C PHE A 140 -9.92 -7.78 -9.01
N SER A 141 -9.71 -6.47 -9.13
CA SER A 141 -8.61 -5.93 -9.92
C SER A 141 -7.30 -6.32 -9.24
N ASN A 142 -6.63 -7.32 -9.80
CA ASN A 142 -5.35 -7.76 -9.24
C ASN A 142 -4.30 -6.67 -9.53
N VAL A 143 -4.03 -5.83 -8.52
CA VAL A 143 -3.02 -4.76 -8.57
C VAL A 143 -1.59 -5.29 -8.82
N PHE A 144 -1.38 -6.59 -8.62
CA PHE A 144 -0.11 -7.29 -8.89
C PHE A 144 -0.11 -8.08 -10.21
N SER A 145 -1.22 -8.09 -10.96
CA SER A 145 -1.27 -8.73 -12.28
C SER A 145 -0.66 -7.83 -13.34
N PHE A 146 0.27 -8.39 -14.12
CA PHE A 146 0.79 -7.76 -15.32
C PHE A 146 -0.16 -7.85 -16.52
N ALA A 147 -1.18 -8.71 -16.48
CA ALA A 147 -2.12 -8.91 -17.59
C ALA A 147 -3.09 -7.72 -17.80
N ASN A 148 -3.15 -6.79 -16.85
CA ASN A 148 -4.04 -5.62 -16.87
C ASN A 148 -3.27 -4.30 -17.13
N ARG A 149 -2.06 -4.37 -17.69
CA ARG A 149 -1.23 -3.20 -18.03
C ARG A 149 -0.95 -3.12 -19.53
#